data_AF-A0A419JEE1-F1
#
_entry.id   AF-A0A419JEE1-F1
#
_cell.length_a   1.000
_cell.length_b   1.000
_cell.length_c   1.000
_cell.angle_alpha   90.00
_cell.angle_beta   90.00
_cell.angle_gamma   90.00
#
_symmetry.space_group_name_H-M   'P 1'
#
loop_
_entity.id
_entity.type
_entity.pdbx_description
1 polymer ?
#
loop_
_entity_poly.entity_id
_entity_poly.type
_entity_poly.pdbx_seq_one_letter_code
_entity_poly.pdbx_strand_id
1 'polypeptide(L)'
;MHKVFGAAADISDSDTMKSINAHNAMLASVVMFSILFLILIIGMLIPLFTGAVFGAEWFNDRTVLPTLIIVALLGTCLLLPEFPPSRIAGIIIAVIVATVLSVIVSPSGSLPIDATLPILMFAMLAVLYRGYRSVIRPESLRMKLRSVSPHIIHLGIVLILIGVFVSTNTRIDGSAIIHEGDTGTYNGQPYSVKITGISDRYEGAPYDEYPGSSYLTQIDFELYSGSRPIDRDEVKYITDFKWGQSYTTNYVHRSLTKEVFITPKMVEGDTVNLYMRTAPWITAVWGGIIIMAIGIILLMYTVRKPRAPPKEKENVDRKYEDLLQRELDRLKKK
;
A
#
# COMPACT_ATOMS: atom_id res chain seq x y z
N MET A 1 26.08 49.59 1.70
CA MET A 1 24.89 48.76 1.43
C MET A 1 25.17 47.27 1.19
N HIS A 2 26.42 46.83 0.96
CA HIS A 2 26.73 45.40 0.69
C HIS A 2 26.81 44.47 1.93
N LYS A 3 26.90 45.04 3.16
CA LYS A 3 27.03 44.25 4.41
C LYS A 3 25.69 43.88 5.09
N VAL A 4 24.60 44.58 4.77
CA VAL A 4 23.29 44.35 5.42
C VAL A 4 22.51 43.21 4.73
N PHE A 5 22.70 43.02 3.42
CA PHE A 5 22.09 41.89 2.69
C PHE A 5 22.75 40.54 2.99
N GLY A 6 24.05 40.50 3.33
CA GLY A 6 24.73 39.27 3.73
C GLY A 6 24.22 38.69 5.05
N ALA A 7 23.96 39.54 6.04
CA ALA A 7 23.50 39.11 7.37
C ALA A 7 22.05 38.59 7.35
N ALA A 8 21.17 39.16 6.52
CA ALA A 8 19.79 38.70 6.41
C ALA A 8 19.66 37.34 5.70
N ALA A 9 20.52 37.06 4.71
CA ALA A 9 20.59 35.76 4.06
C ALA A 9 21.14 34.68 5.02
N ASP A 10 22.17 34.99 5.80
CA ASP A 10 22.79 34.07 6.77
C ASP A 10 21.85 33.71 7.94
N ILE A 11 21.04 34.68 8.41
CA ILE A 11 20.07 34.46 9.50
C ILE A 11 18.88 33.62 9.01
N SER A 12 18.41 33.86 7.77
CA SER A 12 17.35 33.05 7.15
C SER A 12 17.80 31.61 6.93
N ASP A 13 19.02 31.37 6.44
CA ASP A 13 19.54 30.01 6.23
C ASP A 13 19.74 29.27 7.55
N SER A 14 20.22 29.96 8.60
CA SER A 14 20.42 29.39 9.94
C SER A 14 19.13 28.83 10.56
N ASP A 15 18.05 29.61 10.53
CA ASP A 15 16.77 29.21 11.14
C ASP A 15 16.00 28.20 10.28
N THR A 16 16.11 28.30 8.95
CA THR A 16 15.53 27.30 8.04
C THR A 16 16.22 25.94 8.22
N MET A 17 17.54 25.91 8.39
CA MET A 17 18.28 24.67 8.64
C MET A 17 17.99 24.05 10.01
N LYS A 18 17.70 24.85 11.05
CA LYS A 18 17.22 24.34 12.35
C LYS A 18 15.86 23.66 12.26
N SER A 19 15.00 24.10 11.33
CA SER A 19 13.67 23.52 11.12
C SER A 19 13.70 22.11 10.52
N ILE A 20 14.76 21.76 9.77
CA ILE A 20 14.93 20.44 9.14
C ILE A 20 15.59 19.49 10.14
N ASN A 21 14.77 18.83 10.95
CA ASN A 21 15.22 17.84 11.94
C ASN A 21 14.22 16.67 12.05
N ALA A 22 14.64 15.58 12.70
CA ALA A 22 13.85 14.35 12.77
C ALA A 22 12.51 14.52 13.50
N HIS A 23 12.44 15.40 14.51
CA HIS A 23 11.21 15.68 15.24
C HIS A 23 10.18 16.37 14.33
N ASN A 24 10.59 17.42 13.63
CA ASN A 24 9.72 18.16 12.73
C ASN A 24 9.30 17.31 11.52
N ALA A 25 10.19 16.48 10.98
CA ALA A 25 9.85 15.57 9.90
C ALA A 25 8.85 14.50 10.35
N MET A 26 8.99 13.96 11.57
CA MET A 26 8.02 13.04 12.15
C MET A 26 6.66 13.70 12.39
N LEU A 27 6.65 14.93 12.94
CA LEU A 27 5.43 15.71 13.12
C LEU A 27 4.74 15.97 11.79
N ALA A 28 5.49 16.38 10.76
CA ALA A 28 4.98 16.57 9.41
C ALA A 28 4.34 15.28 8.87
N SER A 29 4.98 14.12 9.05
CA SER A 29 4.39 12.83 8.65
C SER A 29 3.05 12.57 9.34
N VAL A 30 2.97 12.80 10.67
CA VAL A 30 1.72 12.63 11.42
C VAL A 30 0.63 13.56 10.91
N VAL A 31 0.93 14.84 10.70
CA VAL A 31 -0.02 15.82 10.14
C VAL A 31 -0.50 15.39 8.76
N MET A 32 0.41 14.97 7.88
CA MET A 32 0.04 14.52 6.53
C MET A 32 -0.82 13.26 6.55
N PHE A 33 -0.53 12.30 7.45
CA PHE A 33 -1.39 11.14 7.67
C PHE A 33 -2.78 11.55 8.17
N SER A 34 -2.87 12.50 9.10
CA SER A 34 -4.15 13.03 9.58
C SER A 34 -4.95 13.71 8.46
N ILE A 35 -4.29 14.46 7.57
CA ILE A 35 -4.92 15.07 6.39
C ILE A 35 -5.46 13.98 5.45
N LEU A 36 -4.66 12.96 5.13
CA LEU A 36 -5.11 11.83 4.31
C LEU A 36 -6.33 11.14 4.92
N PHE A 37 -6.25 10.84 6.22
CA PHE A 37 -7.35 10.21 6.95
C PHE A 37 -8.63 11.05 6.89
N LEU A 38 -8.51 12.37 7.08
CA LEU A 38 -9.64 13.28 6.99
C LEU A 38 -10.25 13.31 5.58
N ILE A 39 -9.42 13.34 4.53
CA ILE A 39 -9.87 13.29 3.13
C ILE A 39 -10.67 12.00 2.87
N LEU A 40 -10.14 10.85 3.32
CA LEU A 40 -10.81 9.57 3.16
C LEU A 40 -12.14 9.52 3.91
N ILE A 41 -12.17 9.96 5.18
CA ILE A 41 -13.40 10.02 5.97
C ILE A 41 -14.43 10.92 5.30
N ILE A 42 -14.05 12.14 4.91
CA ILE A 42 -14.97 13.08 4.26
C ILE A 42 -15.51 12.49 2.95
N GLY A 43 -14.64 11.90 2.14
CA GLY A 43 -15.01 11.28 0.87
C GLY A 43 -15.98 10.11 1.02
N MET A 44 -15.89 9.36 2.12
CA MET A 44 -16.83 8.27 2.42
C MET A 44 -18.12 8.76 3.08
N LEU A 45 -18.07 9.83 3.89
CA LEU A 45 -19.24 10.33 4.62
C LEU A 45 -20.15 11.21 3.76
N ILE A 46 -19.63 12.06 2.87
CA ILE A 46 -20.47 12.96 2.05
C ILE A 46 -21.51 12.17 1.22
N PRO A 47 -21.15 11.09 0.50
CA PRO A 47 -22.12 10.25 -0.21
C PRO A 47 -23.28 9.75 0.66
N LEU A 48 -22.98 9.40 1.92
CA LEU A 48 -23.98 8.89 2.86
C LEU A 48 -25.06 9.92 3.21
N PHE A 49 -24.71 11.20 3.26
CA PHE A 49 -25.65 12.28 3.63
C PHE A 49 -26.27 13.00 2.43
N THR A 50 -25.59 13.01 1.29
CA THR A 50 -26.01 13.80 0.11
C THR A 50 -26.57 12.94 -1.02
N GLY A 51 -26.38 11.63 -0.98
CA GLY A 51 -26.65 10.74 -2.12
C GLY A 51 -25.70 10.94 -3.30
N ALA A 52 -24.65 11.77 -3.16
CA ALA A 52 -23.64 11.95 -4.20
C ALA A 52 -22.84 10.67 -4.42
N VAL A 53 -22.48 10.38 -5.68
CA VAL A 53 -21.64 9.24 -6.03
C VAL A 53 -20.24 9.77 -6.37
N PHE A 54 -19.26 9.46 -5.52
CA PHE A 54 -17.86 9.79 -5.78
C PHE A 54 -17.14 8.64 -6.45
N GLY A 55 -16.59 8.90 -7.63
CA GLY A 55 -15.71 7.97 -8.33
C GLY A 55 -14.28 7.99 -7.77
N ALA A 56 -13.45 7.05 -8.23
CA ALA A 56 -12.05 6.93 -7.83
C ALA A 56 -11.23 8.19 -8.09
N GLU A 57 -11.56 8.96 -9.14
CA GLU A 57 -10.91 10.22 -9.49
C GLU A 57 -10.94 11.24 -8.34
N TRP A 58 -12.10 11.40 -7.68
CA TRP A 58 -12.25 12.32 -6.55
C TRP A 58 -11.24 12.05 -5.44
N PHE A 59 -11.03 10.77 -5.12
CA PHE A 59 -10.07 10.32 -4.11
C PHE A 59 -8.64 10.47 -4.59
N ASN A 60 -8.34 10.05 -5.82
CA ASN A 60 -6.99 10.09 -6.37
C ASN A 60 -6.44 11.52 -6.42
N ASP A 61 -7.21 12.48 -6.92
CA ASP A 61 -6.79 13.88 -7.05
C ASP A 61 -6.42 14.51 -5.71
N ARG A 62 -7.15 14.14 -4.65
CA ARG A 62 -7.00 14.72 -3.31
C ARG A 62 -5.96 14.00 -2.47
N THR A 63 -5.72 12.72 -2.73
CA THR A 63 -4.80 11.90 -1.92
C THR A 63 -3.41 11.77 -2.53
N VAL A 64 -3.24 12.00 -3.84
CA VAL A 64 -1.93 11.83 -4.52
C VAL A 64 -0.84 12.70 -3.91
N LEU A 65 -1.07 14.01 -3.78
CA LEU A 65 -0.07 14.94 -3.26
C LEU A 65 0.28 14.64 -1.79
N PRO A 66 -0.71 14.48 -0.87
CA PRO A 66 -0.40 14.09 0.49
C PRO A 66 0.37 12.77 0.61
N THR A 67 0.02 11.78 -0.22
CA THR A 67 0.71 10.49 -0.24
C THR A 67 2.17 10.66 -0.68
N LEU A 68 2.42 11.43 -1.72
CA LEU A 68 3.78 11.70 -2.20
C LEU A 68 4.64 12.42 -1.17
N ILE A 69 4.06 13.38 -0.44
CA ILE A 69 4.75 14.06 0.65
C ILE A 69 5.11 13.07 1.76
N ILE A 70 4.21 12.16 2.13
CA ILE A 70 4.50 11.14 3.15
C ILE A 70 5.65 10.22 2.72
N VAL A 71 5.67 9.80 1.45
CA VAL A 71 6.76 8.97 0.91
C VAL A 71 8.09 9.74 0.94
N ALA A 72 8.09 11.01 0.55
CA ALA A 72 9.28 11.86 0.64
C ALA A 72 9.75 12.08 2.10
N LEU A 73 8.81 12.29 3.03
CA LEU A 73 9.10 12.42 4.45
C LEU A 73 9.64 11.12 5.04
N LEU A 74 9.13 9.96 4.61
CA LEU A 74 9.65 8.65 5.02
C LEU A 74 11.14 8.51 4.66
N GLY A 75 11.52 8.83 3.42
CA GLY A 75 12.93 8.83 3.01
C GLY A 75 13.76 9.84 3.80
N THR A 76 13.23 11.05 4.00
CA THR A 76 13.90 12.13 4.74
C THR A 76 14.16 11.76 6.20
N CYS A 77 13.14 11.27 6.91
CA CYS A 77 13.21 10.81 8.30
C CYS A 77 14.30 9.74 8.52
N LEU A 78 14.50 8.85 7.55
CA LEU A 78 15.50 7.78 7.63
C LEU A 78 16.94 8.30 7.45
N LEU A 79 17.14 9.36 6.68
CA LEU A 79 18.46 9.92 6.37
C LEU A 79 18.91 11.01 7.35
N LEU A 80 17.99 11.73 7.97
CA LEU A 80 18.28 12.82 8.92
C LEU A 80 19.25 12.45 10.06
N PRO A 81 19.24 11.22 10.63
CA PRO A 81 20.19 10.86 11.68
C PRO A 81 21.64 10.67 11.19
N GLU A 82 21.89 10.63 9.88
CA GLU A 82 23.22 10.35 9.30
C GLU A 82 23.81 11.50 8.49
N PHE A 83 22.98 12.37 7.95
CA PHE A 83 23.43 13.47 7.12
C PHE A 83 23.04 14.81 7.76
N PRO A 84 23.90 15.83 7.62
CA PRO A 84 23.55 17.17 8.06
C PRO A 84 22.34 17.71 7.25
N PRO A 85 21.51 18.58 7.83
CA PRO A 85 20.31 19.12 7.19
C PRO A 85 20.54 19.71 5.79
N SER A 86 21.67 20.35 5.54
CA SER A 86 22.02 20.91 4.24
C SER A 86 22.14 19.87 3.13
N ARG A 87 22.71 18.69 3.42
CA ARG A 87 22.76 17.58 2.46
C ARG A 87 21.39 16.98 2.20
N ILE A 88 20.56 16.88 3.24
CA ILE A 88 19.17 16.42 3.11
C ILE A 88 18.37 17.37 2.23
N ALA A 89 18.48 18.68 2.44
CA ALA A 89 17.86 19.69 1.61
C ALA A 89 18.31 19.56 0.14
N GLY A 90 19.61 19.38 -0.11
CA GLY A 90 20.14 19.14 -1.45
C GLY A 90 19.57 17.88 -2.11
N ILE A 91 19.42 16.78 -1.36
CA ILE A 91 18.80 15.54 -1.88
C ILE A 91 17.32 15.77 -2.20
N ILE A 92 16.57 16.44 -1.33
CA ILE A 92 15.15 16.75 -1.59
C ILE A 92 15.00 17.60 -2.86
N ILE A 93 15.83 18.62 -3.04
CA ILE A 93 15.85 19.43 -4.26
C ILE A 93 16.15 18.56 -5.48
N ALA A 94 17.14 17.67 -5.40
CA ALA A 94 17.47 16.75 -6.48
C ALA A 94 16.30 15.82 -6.84
N VAL A 95 15.55 15.33 -5.85
CA VAL A 95 14.35 14.50 -6.07
C VAL A 95 13.25 15.31 -6.74
N ILE A 96 13.00 16.55 -6.30
CA ILE A 96 12.01 17.44 -6.94
C ILE A 96 12.38 17.69 -8.41
N VAL A 97 13.65 18.02 -8.68
CA VAL A 97 14.14 18.22 -10.06
C VAL A 97 14.00 16.94 -10.88
N ALA A 98 14.35 15.78 -10.33
CA ALA A 98 14.17 14.49 -11.00
C ALA A 98 12.69 14.18 -11.29
N THR A 99 11.78 14.49 -10.37
CA THR A 99 10.32 14.39 -10.59
C THR A 99 9.86 15.30 -11.73
N VAL A 100 10.26 16.56 -11.73
CA VAL A 100 9.90 17.51 -12.80
C VAL A 100 10.44 17.04 -14.16
N LEU A 101 11.69 16.61 -14.22
CA LEU A 101 12.30 16.07 -15.44
C LEU A 101 11.60 14.80 -15.92
N SER A 102 11.26 13.89 -15.01
CA SER A 102 10.53 12.66 -15.32
C SER A 102 9.16 12.97 -15.92
N VAL A 103 8.43 13.93 -15.37
CA VAL A 103 7.14 14.38 -15.92
C VAL A 103 7.28 15.01 -17.31
N ILE A 104 8.33 15.80 -17.55
CA ILE A 104 8.56 16.46 -18.85
C ILE A 104 8.95 15.45 -19.93
N VAL A 105 9.85 14.51 -19.60
CA VAL A 105 10.33 13.49 -20.54
C VAL A 105 9.26 12.40 -20.77
N SER A 106 8.41 12.17 -19.76
CA SER A 106 7.38 11.13 -19.71
C SER A 106 7.86 9.75 -20.16
N PRO A 107 8.87 9.15 -19.50
CA PRO A 107 9.47 7.89 -19.93
C PRO A 107 8.48 6.71 -19.94
N SER A 108 7.44 6.72 -19.09
CA SER A 108 6.42 5.67 -19.04
C SER A 108 5.19 5.97 -19.89
N GLY A 109 5.05 7.19 -20.42
CA GLY A 109 3.82 7.67 -21.06
C GLY A 109 2.64 7.82 -20.10
N SER A 110 2.89 7.78 -18.77
CA SER A 110 1.88 7.83 -17.73
C SER A 110 2.27 8.89 -16.70
N LEU A 111 1.59 10.04 -16.73
CA LEU A 111 1.82 11.15 -15.81
C LEU A 111 1.85 10.70 -14.33
N PRO A 112 0.93 9.85 -13.85
CA PRO A 112 1.00 9.33 -12.49
C PRO A 112 2.34 8.60 -12.22
N ILE A 113 2.79 7.71 -13.11
CA ILE A 113 4.02 6.92 -12.91
C ILE A 113 5.24 7.84 -12.93
N ASP A 114 5.29 8.74 -13.91
CA ASP A 114 6.41 9.64 -14.09
C ASP A 114 6.57 10.63 -12.93
N ALA A 115 5.46 11.06 -12.32
CA ALA A 115 5.48 11.94 -11.14
C ALA A 115 5.89 11.22 -9.85
N THR A 116 5.45 9.98 -9.66
CA THR A 116 5.61 9.26 -8.38
C THR A 116 6.89 8.44 -8.29
N LEU A 117 7.37 7.90 -9.40
CA LEU A 117 8.48 6.96 -9.42
C LEU A 117 9.78 7.54 -8.84
N PRO A 118 10.21 8.78 -9.14
CA PRO A 118 11.44 9.34 -8.56
C PRO A 118 11.37 9.46 -7.03
N ILE A 119 10.20 9.80 -6.48
CA ILE A 119 9.98 9.95 -5.03
C ILE A 119 9.99 8.56 -4.36
N LEU A 120 9.34 7.57 -4.96
CA LEU A 120 9.36 6.18 -4.48
C LEU A 120 10.77 5.58 -4.53
N MET A 121 11.53 5.85 -5.59
CA MET A 121 12.93 5.43 -5.73
C MET A 121 13.80 6.07 -4.66
N PHE A 122 13.63 7.36 -4.37
CA PHE A 122 14.31 8.03 -3.27
C PHE A 122 14.02 7.36 -1.92
N ALA A 123 12.76 7.12 -1.60
CA ALA A 123 12.36 6.44 -0.36
C ALA A 123 12.95 5.02 -0.28
N MET A 124 12.90 4.27 -1.38
CA MET A 124 13.50 2.93 -1.46
C MET A 124 15.00 2.96 -1.20
N LEU A 125 15.74 3.85 -1.87
CA LEU A 125 17.18 4.00 -1.69
C LEU A 125 17.54 4.42 -0.26
N ALA A 126 16.76 5.32 0.34
CA ALA A 126 16.95 5.73 1.74
C ALA A 126 16.77 4.56 2.72
N VAL A 127 15.72 3.75 2.52
CA VAL A 127 15.46 2.53 3.31
C VAL A 127 16.59 1.51 3.15
N LEU A 128 17.02 1.23 1.92
CA LEU A 128 18.10 0.29 1.63
C LEU A 128 19.43 0.74 2.24
N TYR A 129 19.78 2.01 2.07
CA TYR A 129 20.98 2.60 2.66
C TYR A 129 20.98 2.48 4.18
N ARG A 130 19.89 2.86 4.84
CA ARG A 130 19.76 2.79 6.29
C ARG A 130 19.74 1.35 6.80
N GLY A 131 19.04 0.46 6.10
CA GLY A 131 19.02 -0.97 6.38
C GLY A 131 20.42 -1.59 6.32
N TYR A 132 21.18 -1.30 5.25
CA TYR A 132 22.55 -1.76 5.09
C TYR A 132 23.49 -1.27 6.21
N ARG A 133 23.41 0.02 6.56
CA ARG A 133 24.17 0.59 7.69
C ARG A 133 23.82 -0.06 9.03
N SER A 134 22.55 -0.37 9.26
CA SER A 134 22.06 -1.05 10.47
C SER A 134 22.55 -2.50 10.58
N VAL A 135 22.91 -3.15 9.47
CA VAL A 135 23.49 -4.52 9.48
C VAL A 135 24.97 -4.51 9.89
N ILE A 136 25.73 -3.49 9.49
CA ILE A 136 27.19 -3.44 9.68
C ILE A 136 27.59 -2.99 11.09
N ARG A 137 26.80 -2.13 11.74
CA ARG A 137 27.14 -1.52 13.05
C ARG A 137 27.10 -2.43 14.30
N PRO A 138 26.16 -3.39 14.48
CA PRO A 138 25.97 -4.04 15.79
C PRO A 138 26.82 -5.31 15.98
N GLU A 139 27.31 -5.55 17.20
CA GLU A 139 28.16 -6.73 17.51
C GLU A 139 27.35 -8.02 17.77
N SER A 140 26.08 -7.93 18.20
CA SER A 140 25.25 -9.11 18.52
C SER A 140 24.09 -9.30 17.53
N LEU A 141 23.80 -10.56 17.18
CA LEU A 141 22.74 -10.94 16.23
C LEU A 141 21.36 -10.41 16.65
N ARG A 142 21.06 -10.40 17.96
CA ARG A 142 19.79 -9.86 18.48
C ARG A 142 19.68 -8.34 18.30
N MET A 143 20.76 -7.60 18.54
CA MET A 143 20.79 -6.15 18.30
C MET A 143 20.72 -5.83 16.80
N LYS A 144 21.36 -6.65 15.95
CA LYS A 144 21.22 -6.56 14.48
C LYS A 144 19.76 -6.70 14.06
N LEU A 145 19.10 -7.78 14.48
CA LEU A 145 17.69 -8.01 14.16
C LEU A 145 16.82 -6.84 14.63
N ARG A 146 16.93 -6.41 15.89
CA ARG A 146 16.16 -5.28 16.42
C ARG A 146 16.38 -3.98 15.65
N SER A 147 17.62 -3.71 15.23
CA SER A 147 17.97 -2.50 14.50
C SER A 147 17.50 -2.53 13.04
N VAL A 148 17.46 -3.71 12.42
CA VAL A 148 17.12 -3.88 11.01
C VAL A 148 15.61 -4.05 10.80
N SER A 149 14.89 -4.63 11.77
CA SER A 149 13.44 -4.88 11.65
C SER A 149 12.63 -3.66 11.21
N PRO A 150 12.78 -2.46 11.78
CA PRO A 150 12.03 -1.29 11.32
C PRO A 150 12.30 -0.99 9.84
N HIS A 151 13.53 -1.16 9.36
CA HIS A 151 13.87 -0.91 7.95
C HIS A 151 13.27 -1.95 7.02
N ILE A 152 13.18 -3.22 7.45
CA ILE A 152 12.45 -4.27 6.71
C ILE A 152 10.96 -3.90 6.59
N ILE A 153 10.34 -3.39 7.66
CA ILE A 153 8.95 -2.93 7.63
C ILE A 153 8.78 -1.80 6.61
N HIS A 154 9.63 -0.77 6.65
CA HIS A 154 9.56 0.36 5.71
C HIS A 154 9.82 -0.10 4.26
N LEU A 155 10.71 -1.07 4.04
CA LEU A 155 10.96 -1.64 2.70
C LEU A 155 9.70 -2.31 2.17
N GLY A 156 9.01 -3.08 3.01
CA GLY A 156 7.72 -3.69 2.65
C GLY A 156 6.68 -2.65 2.27
N ILE A 157 6.55 -1.57 3.04
CA ILE A 157 5.63 -0.45 2.74
C ILE A 157 5.95 0.18 1.38
N VAL A 158 7.21 0.51 1.11
CA VAL A 158 7.61 1.13 -0.16
C VAL A 158 7.36 0.19 -1.33
N LEU A 159 7.61 -1.12 -1.18
CA LEU A 159 7.31 -2.12 -2.21
C LEU A 159 5.81 -2.25 -2.49
N ILE A 160 4.96 -2.21 -1.45
CA ILE A 160 3.50 -2.19 -1.62
C ILE A 160 3.08 -0.95 -2.41
N LEU A 161 3.59 0.23 -2.05
CA LEU A 161 3.25 1.47 -2.75
C LEU A 161 3.67 1.45 -4.22
N ILE A 162 4.90 1.00 -4.51
CA ILE A 162 5.35 0.81 -5.91
C ILE A 162 4.44 -0.19 -6.63
N GLY A 163 4.15 -1.33 -6.00
CA GLY A 163 3.31 -2.37 -6.58
C GLY A 163 1.92 -1.86 -6.93
N VAL A 164 1.22 -1.25 -5.98
CA VAL A 164 -0.14 -0.69 -6.18
C VAL A 164 -0.12 0.37 -7.29
N PHE A 165 0.86 1.27 -7.24
CA PHE A 165 0.93 2.39 -8.15
C PHE A 165 1.23 1.96 -9.58
N VAL A 166 2.26 1.14 -9.78
CA VAL A 166 2.61 0.60 -11.10
C VAL A 166 1.49 -0.29 -11.61
N SER A 167 0.96 -1.20 -10.79
CA SER A 167 -0.11 -2.12 -11.17
C SER A 167 -1.37 -1.40 -11.65
N THR A 168 -1.79 -0.35 -10.92
CA THR A 168 -3.00 0.42 -11.26
C THR A 168 -2.84 1.22 -12.54
N ASN A 169 -1.65 1.78 -12.79
CA ASN A 169 -1.39 2.63 -13.95
C ASN A 169 -0.90 1.87 -15.19
N THR A 170 -0.55 0.60 -15.05
CA THR A 170 -0.19 -0.30 -16.17
C THR A 170 -1.22 -1.39 -16.40
N ARG A 171 -2.40 -1.27 -15.76
CA ARG A 171 -3.51 -2.19 -15.98
C ARG A 171 -3.96 -2.15 -17.43
N ILE A 172 -4.35 -3.31 -17.94
CA ILE A 172 -4.91 -3.46 -19.28
C ILE A 172 -6.37 -3.82 -19.08
N ASP A 173 -7.26 -3.03 -19.66
CA ASP A 173 -8.71 -3.22 -19.62
C ASP A 173 -9.21 -3.47 -21.05
N GLY A 174 -10.11 -4.43 -21.22
CA GLY A 174 -10.72 -4.73 -22.51
C GLY A 174 -12.10 -5.35 -22.37
N SER A 175 -12.91 -5.27 -23.41
CA SER A 175 -14.15 -6.04 -23.50
C SER A 175 -14.35 -6.58 -24.90
N ALA A 176 -14.97 -7.75 -25.00
CA ALA A 176 -15.28 -8.41 -26.26
C ALA A 176 -16.67 -9.03 -26.18
N ILE A 177 -17.41 -8.95 -27.29
CA ILE A 177 -18.66 -9.69 -27.49
C ILE A 177 -18.27 -11.03 -28.09
N ILE A 178 -18.63 -12.12 -27.43
CA ILE A 178 -18.20 -13.48 -27.76
C ILE A 178 -19.44 -14.36 -27.85
N HIS A 179 -19.55 -15.15 -28.92
CA HIS A 179 -20.62 -16.13 -29.07
C HIS A 179 -20.25 -17.42 -28.33
N GLU A 180 -21.25 -18.21 -27.96
CA GLU A 180 -21.03 -19.56 -27.44
C GLU A 180 -20.22 -20.41 -28.43
N GLY A 181 -19.16 -21.07 -27.95
CA GLY A 181 -18.23 -21.85 -28.76
C GLY A 181 -17.03 -21.07 -29.29
N ASP A 182 -17.12 -19.73 -29.33
CA ASP A 182 -16.08 -18.86 -29.88
C ASP A 182 -15.06 -18.41 -28.81
N THR A 183 -13.90 -17.99 -29.31
CA THR A 183 -12.81 -17.42 -28.50
C THR A 183 -12.74 -15.91 -28.70
N GLY A 184 -12.96 -15.16 -27.63
CA GLY A 184 -12.73 -13.73 -27.57
C GLY A 184 -11.26 -13.40 -27.34
N THR A 185 -10.76 -12.44 -28.11
CA THR A 185 -9.47 -11.80 -27.90
C THR A 185 -9.67 -10.34 -27.54
N TYR A 186 -8.76 -9.79 -26.74
CA TYR A 186 -8.90 -8.45 -26.18
C TYR A 186 -7.65 -7.64 -26.53
N ASN A 187 -7.85 -6.41 -27.00
CA ASN A 187 -6.73 -5.57 -27.44
C ASN A 187 -5.73 -5.33 -26.28
N GLY A 188 -4.45 -5.57 -26.54
CA GLY A 188 -3.36 -5.43 -25.58
C GLY A 188 -3.30 -6.50 -24.47
N GLN A 189 -4.26 -7.43 -24.41
CA GLN A 189 -4.27 -8.46 -23.37
C GLN A 189 -3.47 -9.70 -23.79
N PRO A 190 -2.72 -10.33 -22.87
CA PRO A 190 -2.01 -11.57 -23.16
C PRO A 190 -2.90 -12.82 -23.02
N TYR A 191 -4.20 -12.65 -22.74
CA TYR A 191 -5.15 -13.72 -22.48
C TYR A 191 -6.29 -13.71 -23.51
N SER A 192 -6.84 -14.89 -23.77
CA SER A 192 -8.06 -15.08 -24.55
C SER A 192 -9.05 -15.95 -23.77
N VAL A 193 -10.33 -15.72 -24.00
CA VAL A 193 -11.42 -16.41 -23.28
C VAL A 193 -12.29 -17.12 -24.29
N LYS A 194 -12.50 -18.42 -24.12
CA LYS A 194 -13.42 -19.20 -24.94
C LYS A 194 -14.70 -19.45 -24.16
N ILE A 195 -15.86 -19.12 -24.73
CA ILE A 195 -17.15 -19.45 -24.12
C ILE A 195 -17.48 -20.89 -24.45
N THR A 196 -17.67 -21.71 -23.43
CA THR A 196 -17.96 -23.14 -23.57
C THR A 196 -19.44 -23.47 -23.42
N GLY A 197 -20.21 -22.58 -22.81
CA GLY A 197 -21.65 -22.75 -22.64
C GLY A 197 -22.29 -21.50 -22.06
N ILE A 198 -23.52 -21.22 -22.48
CA ILE A 198 -24.41 -20.23 -21.85
C ILE A 198 -25.68 -20.96 -21.44
N SER A 199 -26.07 -20.84 -20.17
CA SER A 199 -27.27 -21.50 -19.66
C SER A 199 -28.08 -20.57 -18.78
N ASP A 200 -29.39 -20.57 -19.00
CA ASP A 200 -30.32 -19.70 -18.28
C ASP A 200 -31.21 -20.51 -17.34
N ARG A 201 -31.46 -19.96 -16.15
CA ARG A 201 -32.43 -20.53 -15.20
C ARG A 201 -33.03 -19.46 -14.29
N TYR A 202 -34.26 -19.71 -13.84
CA TYR A 202 -34.85 -18.95 -12.74
C TYR A 202 -34.32 -19.46 -11.39
N GLU A 203 -33.97 -18.53 -10.50
CA GLU A 203 -33.55 -18.82 -9.12
C GLU A 203 -34.37 -17.99 -8.11
N GLY A 204 -34.53 -18.55 -6.90
CA GLY A 204 -35.26 -17.92 -5.80
C GLY A 204 -36.74 -18.31 -5.74
N ALA A 205 -37.49 -17.63 -4.86
CA ALA A 205 -38.92 -17.87 -4.71
C ALA A 205 -39.70 -17.18 -5.85
N PRO A 206 -40.86 -17.72 -6.28
CA PRO A 206 -41.71 -17.05 -7.27
C PRO A 206 -42.01 -15.61 -6.88
N TYR A 207 -41.97 -14.69 -7.85
CA TYR A 207 -42.17 -13.27 -7.65
C TYR A 207 -42.93 -12.66 -8.83
N ASP A 208 -44.07 -12.03 -8.55
CA ASP A 208 -45.02 -11.55 -9.55
C ASP A 208 -45.38 -12.62 -10.60
N GLU A 209 -45.14 -12.35 -11.88
CA GLU A 209 -45.42 -13.24 -13.00
C GLU A 209 -44.24 -14.21 -13.31
N TYR A 210 -43.12 -14.09 -12.58
CA TYR A 210 -41.91 -14.87 -12.84
C TYR A 210 -41.84 -16.13 -11.97
N PRO A 211 -41.38 -17.28 -12.53
CA PRO A 211 -41.19 -18.53 -11.78
C PRO A 211 -40.17 -18.43 -10.62
N GLY A 212 -39.33 -17.40 -10.60
CA GLY A 212 -38.36 -17.13 -9.54
C GLY A 212 -38.06 -15.64 -9.42
N SER A 213 -37.54 -15.21 -8.28
CA SER A 213 -37.25 -13.80 -7.96
C SER A 213 -36.05 -13.24 -8.73
N SER A 214 -35.28 -14.09 -9.38
CA SER A 214 -34.15 -13.72 -10.21
C SER A 214 -34.04 -14.61 -11.43
N TYR A 215 -33.52 -14.04 -12.51
CA TYR A 215 -33.12 -14.75 -13.72
C TYR A 215 -31.61 -14.77 -13.82
N LEU A 216 -31.03 -15.96 -13.87
CA LEU A 216 -29.61 -16.20 -13.83
C LEU A 216 -29.15 -16.74 -15.18
N THR A 217 -28.23 -16.02 -15.82
CA THR A 217 -27.44 -16.55 -16.94
C THR A 217 -26.08 -16.96 -16.43
N GLN A 218 -25.79 -18.26 -16.49
CA GLN A 218 -24.48 -18.84 -16.21
C GLN A 218 -23.68 -18.95 -17.52
N ILE A 219 -22.45 -18.46 -17.50
CA ILE A 219 -21.53 -18.42 -18.63
C ILE A 219 -20.29 -19.24 -18.24
N ASP A 220 -20.15 -20.41 -18.84
CA ASP A 220 -19.00 -21.29 -18.64
C ASP A 220 -17.91 -20.92 -19.63
N PHE A 221 -16.67 -20.73 -19.18
CA PHE A 221 -15.57 -20.31 -20.04
C PHE A 221 -14.26 -21.03 -19.72
N GLU A 222 -13.36 -21.02 -20.70
CA GLU A 222 -11.98 -21.46 -20.58
C GLU A 222 -11.03 -20.27 -20.82
N LEU A 223 -10.06 -20.10 -19.93
CA LEU A 223 -9.04 -19.06 -20.00
C LEU A 223 -7.75 -19.60 -20.63
N TYR A 224 -7.22 -18.88 -21.61
CA TYR A 224 -6.02 -19.26 -22.36
C TYR A 224 -4.93 -18.17 -22.26
N SER A 225 -3.66 -18.59 -22.23
CA SER A 225 -2.48 -17.74 -22.46
C SER A 225 -1.79 -18.21 -23.72
N GLY A 226 -1.93 -17.42 -24.80
CA GLY A 226 -1.62 -17.89 -26.14
C GLY A 226 -2.48 -19.11 -26.49
N SER A 227 -1.85 -20.22 -26.86
CA SER A 227 -2.55 -21.48 -27.18
C SER A 227 -2.73 -22.43 -25.99
N ARG A 228 -2.22 -22.07 -24.80
CA ARG A 228 -2.25 -22.97 -23.64
C ARG A 228 -3.47 -22.69 -22.76
N PRO A 229 -4.32 -23.70 -22.46
CA PRO A 229 -5.37 -23.55 -21.47
C PRO A 229 -4.75 -23.39 -20.08
N ILE A 230 -5.23 -22.40 -19.34
CA ILE A 230 -4.79 -22.08 -17.98
C ILE A 230 -5.80 -22.59 -16.96
N ASP A 231 -7.08 -22.31 -17.20
CA ASP A 231 -8.14 -22.56 -16.24
C ASP A 231 -9.52 -22.65 -16.93
N ARG A 232 -10.51 -23.18 -16.21
CA ARG A 232 -11.91 -23.26 -16.62
C ARG A 232 -12.80 -22.92 -15.43
N ASP A 233 -13.74 -21.99 -15.62
CA ASP A 233 -14.63 -21.55 -14.55
C ASP A 233 -15.94 -20.97 -15.14
N GLU A 234 -16.83 -20.49 -14.26
CA GLU A 234 -18.12 -19.89 -14.60
C GLU A 234 -18.23 -18.46 -14.06
N VAL A 235 -18.89 -17.58 -14.82
CA VAL A 235 -19.38 -16.29 -14.33
C VAL A 235 -20.89 -16.19 -14.53
N LYS A 236 -21.55 -15.36 -13.74
CA LYS A 236 -23.01 -15.25 -13.70
C LYS A 236 -23.43 -13.82 -13.95
N TYR A 237 -24.45 -13.65 -14.79
CA TYR A 237 -25.20 -12.42 -14.93
C TYR A 237 -26.59 -12.65 -14.32
N ILE A 238 -26.92 -11.89 -13.29
CA ILE A 238 -28.11 -12.09 -12.45
C ILE A 238 -29.00 -10.87 -12.64
N THR A 239 -30.23 -11.08 -13.10
CA THR A 239 -31.27 -10.06 -13.14
C THR A 239 -32.24 -10.32 -12.00
N ASP A 240 -32.22 -9.46 -10.98
CA ASP A 240 -33.09 -9.58 -9.81
C ASP A 240 -34.36 -8.76 -10.03
N PHE A 241 -35.48 -9.45 -10.19
CA PHE A 241 -36.79 -8.83 -10.44
C PHE A 241 -37.35 -8.14 -9.20
N LYS A 242 -37.04 -8.65 -8.01
CA LYS A 242 -37.55 -8.11 -6.75
C LYS A 242 -36.95 -6.75 -6.43
N TRP A 243 -35.66 -6.57 -6.71
CA TRP A 243 -34.95 -5.32 -6.45
C TRP A 243 -34.80 -4.42 -7.67
N GLY A 244 -35.16 -4.92 -8.87
CA GLY A 244 -35.00 -4.17 -10.13
C GLY A 244 -33.54 -3.87 -10.44
N GLN A 245 -32.63 -4.76 -10.07
CA GLN A 245 -31.18 -4.59 -10.19
C GLN A 245 -30.54 -5.80 -10.89
N SER A 246 -29.43 -5.58 -11.56
CA SER A 246 -28.59 -6.65 -12.10
C SER A 246 -27.26 -6.74 -11.35
N TYR A 247 -26.83 -7.96 -11.07
CA TYR A 247 -25.57 -8.27 -10.41
C TYR A 247 -24.74 -9.21 -11.29
N THR A 248 -23.43 -9.17 -11.12
CA THR A 248 -22.51 -9.99 -11.89
C THR A 248 -21.49 -10.63 -10.96
N THR A 249 -21.17 -11.90 -11.15
CA THR A 249 -20.03 -12.51 -10.45
C THR A 249 -18.74 -12.22 -11.19
N ASN A 250 -17.64 -12.12 -10.43
CA ASN A 250 -16.32 -11.88 -10.98
C ASN A 250 -15.49 -13.15 -10.82
N TYR A 251 -14.88 -13.58 -11.92
CA TYR A 251 -13.80 -14.57 -11.86
C TYR A 251 -12.46 -13.86 -11.66
N VAL A 252 -11.59 -14.46 -10.84
CA VAL A 252 -10.25 -13.93 -10.54
C VAL A 252 -9.21 -15.03 -10.69
N HIS A 253 -8.47 -15.01 -11.79
CA HIS A 253 -7.27 -15.83 -11.93
C HIS A 253 -6.08 -15.13 -11.26
N ARG A 254 -5.48 -15.78 -10.27
CA ARG A 254 -4.27 -15.27 -9.60
C ARG A 254 -3.04 -16.06 -10.05
N SER A 255 -2.11 -15.37 -10.69
CA SER A 255 -0.76 -15.89 -10.93
C SER A 255 0.24 -15.16 -10.05
N LEU A 256 1.50 -15.63 -10.03
CA LEU A 256 2.54 -14.94 -9.28
C LEU A 256 2.68 -13.48 -9.75
N THR A 257 2.70 -13.23 -11.06
CA THR A 257 3.07 -11.92 -11.62
C THR A 257 1.90 -11.07 -12.10
N LYS A 258 0.72 -11.66 -12.30
CA LYS A 258 -0.47 -11.01 -12.87
C LYS A 258 -1.75 -11.53 -12.23
N GLU A 259 -2.73 -10.65 -12.08
CA GLU A 259 -4.12 -11.04 -11.79
C GLU A 259 -5.01 -10.72 -12.97
N VAL A 260 -5.89 -11.65 -13.34
CA VAL A 260 -6.87 -11.49 -14.41
C VAL A 260 -8.26 -11.53 -13.80
N PHE A 261 -9.06 -10.50 -14.09
CA PHE A 261 -10.44 -10.38 -13.67
C PHE A 261 -11.33 -10.51 -14.91
N ILE A 262 -12.34 -11.37 -14.84
CA ILE A 262 -13.33 -11.54 -15.91
C ILE A 262 -14.71 -11.28 -15.30
N THR A 263 -15.50 -10.44 -15.98
CA THR A 263 -16.84 -10.04 -15.55
C THR A 263 -17.76 -9.94 -16.76
N PRO A 264 -18.97 -10.51 -16.74
CA PRO A 264 -19.94 -10.29 -17.79
C PRO A 264 -20.53 -8.88 -17.67
N LYS A 265 -20.56 -8.12 -18.76
CA LYS A 265 -21.22 -6.81 -18.84
C LYS A 265 -22.66 -6.92 -19.32
N MET A 266 -22.91 -7.84 -20.24
CA MET A 266 -24.20 -8.04 -20.88
C MET A 266 -24.27 -9.46 -21.43
N VAL A 267 -25.46 -10.02 -21.48
CA VAL A 267 -25.77 -11.28 -22.15
C VAL A 267 -26.98 -11.04 -23.04
N GLU A 268 -26.92 -11.53 -24.28
CA GLU A 268 -28.04 -11.49 -25.23
C GLU A 268 -28.05 -12.79 -26.05
N GLY A 269 -28.98 -13.68 -25.73
CA GLY A 269 -29.07 -15.00 -26.39
C GLY A 269 -27.81 -15.83 -26.19
N ASP A 270 -27.18 -16.22 -27.29
CA ASP A 270 -25.92 -16.97 -27.35
C ASP A 270 -24.67 -16.07 -27.31
N THR A 271 -24.83 -14.77 -27.07
CA THR A 271 -23.73 -13.79 -27.00
C THR A 271 -23.53 -13.25 -25.61
N VAL A 272 -22.27 -13.09 -25.23
CA VAL A 272 -21.87 -12.45 -23.97
C VAL A 272 -20.83 -11.37 -24.23
N ASN A 273 -21.07 -10.19 -23.68
CA ASN A 273 -20.06 -9.14 -23.59
C ASN A 273 -19.24 -9.36 -22.33
N LEU A 274 -18.06 -9.96 -22.46
CA LEU A 274 -17.13 -10.13 -21.34
C LEU A 274 -16.19 -8.94 -21.24
N TYR A 275 -16.00 -8.47 -20.01
CA TYR A 275 -14.97 -7.53 -19.63
C TYR A 275 -13.82 -8.28 -18.98
N MET A 276 -12.60 -7.94 -19.39
CA MET A 276 -11.38 -8.49 -18.83
C MET A 276 -10.43 -7.38 -18.39
N ARG A 277 -9.89 -7.52 -17.19
CA ARG A 277 -8.85 -6.66 -16.62
C ARG A 277 -7.65 -7.49 -16.22
N THR A 278 -6.46 -7.09 -16.68
CA THR A 278 -5.20 -7.67 -16.22
C THR A 278 -4.41 -6.63 -15.44
N ALA A 279 -4.09 -6.94 -14.19
CA ALA A 279 -3.26 -6.12 -13.32
C ALA A 279 -1.86 -6.74 -13.20
N PRO A 280 -0.82 -6.15 -13.83
CA PRO A 280 0.54 -6.64 -13.69
C PRO A 280 1.16 -6.21 -12.36
N TRP A 281 2.34 -6.73 -12.02
CA TRP A 281 3.15 -6.30 -10.85
C TRP A 281 2.53 -6.54 -9.48
N ILE A 282 1.50 -7.38 -9.39
CA ILE A 282 0.90 -7.76 -8.10
C ILE A 282 1.91 -8.46 -7.16
N THR A 283 2.96 -9.09 -7.71
CA THR A 283 4.10 -9.65 -6.96
C THR A 283 4.71 -8.64 -6.01
N ALA A 284 4.84 -7.37 -6.40
CA ALA A 284 5.46 -6.36 -5.56
C ALA A 284 4.60 -6.04 -4.33
N VAL A 285 3.27 -6.08 -4.50
CA VAL A 285 2.31 -5.91 -3.39
C VAL A 285 2.42 -7.09 -2.43
N TRP A 286 2.31 -8.33 -2.92
CA TRP A 286 2.40 -9.52 -2.08
C TRP A 286 3.78 -9.66 -1.42
N GLY A 287 4.86 -9.45 -2.18
CA GLY A 287 6.23 -9.46 -1.68
C GLY A 287 6.44 -8.40 -0.61
N GLY A 288 5.92 -7.18 -0.80
CA GLY A 288 5.97 -6.12 0.19
C GLY A 288 5.21 -6.48 1.47
N ILE A 289 4.02 -7.10 1.37
CA ILE A 289 3.25 -7.59 2.53
C ILE A 289 4.05 -8.65 3.30
N ILE A 290 4.62 -9.64 2.60
CA ILE A 290 5.43 -10.70 3.22
C ILE A 290 6.66 -10.11 3.90
N ILE A 291 7.39 -9.22 3.24
CA ILE A 291 8.58 -8.55 3.81
C ILE A 291 8.18 -7.75 5.05
N MET A 292 7.10 -6.97 4.98
CA MET A 292 6.59 -6.21 6.11
C MET A 292 6.23 -7.12 7.30
N ALA A 293 5.53 -8.23 7.05
CA ALA A 293 5.17 -9.21 8.06
C ALA A 293 6.41 -9.83 8.71
N ILE A 294 7.43 -10.21 7.93
CA ILE A 294 8.72 -10.67 8.45
C ILE A 294 9.35 -9.61 9.35
N GLY A 295 9.38 -8.35 8.92
CA GLY A 295 9.91 -7.24 9.72
C GLY A 295 9.20 -7.08 11.07
N ILE A 296 7.87 -7.15 11.09
CA ILE A 296 7.04 -7.09 12.31
C ILE A 296 7.36 -8.28 13.22
N ILE A 297 7.38 -9.49 12.68
CA ILE A 297 7.68 -10.72 13.41
C ILE A 297 9.06 -10.62 14.07
N LEU A 298 10.09 -10.23 13.32
CA LEU A 298 11.44 -10.03 13.84
C LEU A 298 11.49 -8.98 14.96
N LEU A 299 10.79 -7.85 14.77
CA LEU A 299 10.71 -6.81 15.81
C LEU A 299 10.09 -7.37 17.10
N MET A 300 8.95 -8.06 17.00
CA MET A 300 8.26 -8.67 18.15
C MET A 300 9.13 -9.69 18.89
N TYR A 301 9.85 -10.56 18.18
CA TYR A 301 10.78 -11.52 18.80
C TYR A 301 11.91 -10.82 19.55
N THR A 302 12.40 -9.69 19.05
CA THR A 302 13.51 -8.97 19.70
C THR A 302 13.09 -8.20 20.95
N VAL A 303 11.83 -7.76 21.03
CA VAL A 303 11.24 -7.03 22.17
C VAL A 303 11.02 -7.93 23.39
N ARG A 304 10.84 -9.25 23.23
CA ARG A 304 10.67 -10.21 24.34
C ARG A 304 12.00 -10.51 25.07
N LYS A 305 12.32 -9.70 26.07
CA LYS A 305 12.83 -10.09 27.42
C LYS A 305 13.01 -8.78 28.22
N PRO A 306 12.28 -8.59 29.34
CA PRO A 306 12.72 -7.61 30.33
C PRO A 306 14.14 -7.98 30.73
N ARG A 307 15.04 -7.00 30.79
CA ARG A 307 16.30 -7.16 31.52
C ARG A 307 15.90 -7.59 32.93
N ALA A 308 16.33 -8.78 33.37
CA ALA A 308 16.35 -9.06 34.79
C ALA A 308 17.05 -7.87 35.48
N PRO A 309 16.53 -7.36 36.59
CA PRO A 309 17.17 -6.24 37.28
C PRO A 309 18.65 -6.59 37.52
N PRO A 310 19.58 -5.63 37.39
CA PRO A 310 20.98 -5.88 37.68
C PRO A 310 21.06 -6.46 39.10
N LYS A 311 21.80 -7.57 39.29
CA LYS A 311 21.99 -8.26 40.59
C LYS A 311 22.38 -7.31 41.74
N GLU A 312 22.92 -6.14 41.39
CA GLU A 312 23.24 -5.06 42.31
C GLU A 312 22.00 -4.44 42.99
N LYS A 313 20.89 -4.23 42.27
CA LYS A 313 19.63 -3.76 42.88
C LYS A 313 19.03 -4.82 43.81
N GLU A 314 19.07 -6.08 43.41
CA GLU A 314 18.58 -7.20 44.24
C GLU A 314 19.38 -7.32 45.55
N ASN A 315 20.70 -7.10 45.52
CA ASN A 315 21.53 -7.06 46.72
C ASN A 315 21.29 -5.84 47.60
N VAL A 316 21.02 -4.67 47.00
CA VAL A 316 20.72 -3.44 47.76
C VAL A 316 19.37 -3.56 48.45
N ASP A 317 18.33 -4.04 47.77
CA ASP A 317 16.99 -4.22 48.33
C ASP A 317 17.01 -5.22 49.50
N ARG A 318 17.72 -6.35 49.35
CA ARG A 318 17.96 -7.32 50.45
C ARG A 318 18.65 -6.68 51.65
N LYS A 319 19.66 -5.83 51.42
CA LYS A 319 20.39 -5.15 52.48
C LYS A 319 19.51 -4.15 53.23
N TYR A 320 18.59 -3.48 52.54
CA TYR A 320 17.61 -2.60 53.16
C TYR A 320 16.58 -3.37 53.98
N GLU A 321 16.07 -4.50 53.48
CA GLU A 321 15.17 -5.39 54.23
C GLU A 321 15.82 -5.89 55.53
N ASP A 322 17.07 -6.37 55.46
CA ASP A 322 17.82 -6.82 56.63
C ASP A 322 18.02 -5.71 57.69
N LEU A 323 18.25 -4.48 57.26
CA LEU A 323 18.40 -3.33 58.16
C LEU A 323 17.08 -2.95 58.82
N LEU A 324 15.98 -2.94 58.06
CA LEU A 324 14.64 -2.66 58.57
C LEU A 324 14.20 -3.70 59.60
N GLN A 325 14.50 -4.97 59.34
CA GLN A 325 14.16 -6.07 60.24
C GLN A 325 14.95 -5.99 61.55
N ARG A 326 16.23 -5.60 61.49
CA ARG A 326 17.04 -5.34 62.70
C ARG A 326 16.54 -4.17 63.53
N GLU A 327 16.08 -3.09 62.90
CA GLU A 327 15.50 -1.95 63.63
C GLU A 327 14.14 -2.30 64.24
N LEU A 328 13.29 -3.05 63.52
CA LEU A 328 12.04 -3.58 64.07
C LEU A 328 12.27 -4.47 65.31
N ASP A 329 13.28 -5.34 65.28
CA ASP A 329 13.62 -6.21 66.40
C ASP A 329 14.20 -5.44 67.59
N ARG A 330 14.91 -4.33 67.35
CA ARG A 330 15.36 -3.42 68.43
C ARG A 330 14.19 -2.71 69.09
N LEU A 331 13.23 -2.24 68.29
CA LEU A 331 12.04 -1.56 68.79
C LEU A 331 11.14 -2.50 69.60
N LYS A 332 11.03 -3.77 69.22
CA LYS A 332 10.29 -4.79 69.99
C LYS A 332 10.93 -5.19 71.32
N LYS A 333 12.22 -4.89 71.52
CA LYS A 333 12.97 -5.20 72.77
C LYS A 333 13.02 -4.04 73.75
N LYS A 334 12.48 -2.87 73.38
CA LYS A 334 12.25 -1.74 74.29
C LYS A 334 10.83 -1.80 74.83
#